data_AF-A0A7D9EBD9-F1
#
_entry.id   AF-A0A7D9EBD9-F1
#
_cell.length_a   1.000
_cell.length_b   1.000
_cell.length_c   1.000
_cell.angle_alpha   90.00
_cell.angle_beta   90.00
_cell.angle_gamma   90.00
#
_symmetry.space_group_name_H-M   'P 1'
#
loop_
_entity.id
_entity.type
_entity.pdbx_description
1 polymer ?
#
loop_
_entity_poly.entity_id
_entity_poly.type
_entity_poly.pdbx_seq_one_letter_code
_entity_poly.pdbx_strand_id
1 'polypeptide(L)'
;MELEDMLATSTNERFEADGFVVPSCQKKSVFSVGALDNLDHNPSYMMAASSFHGTGISLFQLPTISNPGEERPPVALPPQGTGHALPEEYATVYPVESNTSKALVPARDMKEIVSCMAKAKRSEEQWVVHSLEKLDEESVTSGDTLAWAAFHASAQTEEDPPSLTALRPLFYEKAANTAMVKHGMDVIRQAVTFLNPGQVPIITVDQALFTLAKMV
;
A
#
# COMPACT_ATOMS: atom_id res chain seq x y z
N MET A 1 -27.44 10.28 5.84
CA MET A 1 -27.24 11.63 5.28
C MET A 1 -26.50 12.54 6.25
N GLU A 2 -27.10 13.10 7.31
CA GLU A 2 -26.40 14.09 8.17
C GLU A 2 -25.07 13.59 8.76
N LEU A 3 -25.03 12.36 9.32
CA LEU A 3 -23.80 11.80 9.90
C LEU A 3 -22.72 11.49 8.86
N GLU A 4 -23.12 11.05 7.66
CA GLU A 4 -22.18 10.74 6.56
C GLU A 4 -21.53 12.02 6.04
N ASP A 5 -22.31 13.09 5.89
CA ASP A 5 -21.82 14.40 5.46
C ASP A 5 -20.92 15.04 6.54
N MET A 6 -21.26 14.86 7.82
CA MET A 6 -20.39 15.25 8.94
C MET A 6 -19.06 14.49 8.90
N LEU A 7 -19.09 13.16 8.72
CA LEU A 7 -17.88 12.33 8.63
C LEU A 7 -17.00 12.70 7.44
N ALA A 8 -17.62 12.95 6.28
CA ALA A 8 -16.89 13.39 5.09
C ALA A 8 -16.24 14.76 5.29
N THR A 9 -16.97 15.69 5.89
CA THR A 9 -16.46 17.03 6.20
C THR A 9 -15.25 16.93 7.14
N SER A 10 -15.41 16.22 8.26
CA SER A 10 -14.33 15.90 9.20
C SER A 10 -13.10 15.29 8.52
N THR A 11 -13.32 14.34 7.60
CA THR A 11 -12.24 13.65 6.89
C THR A 11 -11.50 14.59 5.93
N ASN A 12 -12.23 15.44 5.21
CA ASN A 12 -11.64 16.43 4.31
C ASN A 12 -10.89 17.53 5.08
N GLU A 13 -11.47 18.06 6.16
CA GLU A 13 -10.79 19.00 7.06
C GLU A 13 -9.49 18.41 7.61
N ARG A 14 -9.49 17.11 7.91
CA ARG A 14 -8.28 16.41 8.31
C ARG A 14 -7.25 16.36 7.19
N PHE A 15 -7.64 16.03 5.96
CA PHE A 15 -6.71 16.03 4.83
C PHE A 15 -6.10 17.41 4.57
N GLU A 16 -6.89 18.46 4.66
CA GLU A 16 -6.42 19.85 4.54
C GLU A 16 -5.44 20.20 5.68
N ALA A 17 -5.77 19.85 6.92
CA ALA A 17 -4.91 20.11 8.07
C ALA A 17 -3.58 19.33 8.02
N ASP A 18 -3.60 18.11 7.48
CA ASP A 18 -2.38 17.32 7.28
C ASP A 18 -1.57 17.80 6.06
N GLY A 19 -2.21 18.48 5.10
CA GLY A 19 -1.68 18.79 3.78
C GLY A 19 -1.60 17.58 2.84
N PHE A 20 -2.11 16.42 3.26
CA PHE A 20 -2.02 15.15 2.55
C PHE A 20 -3.27 14.29 2.80
N VAL A 21 -3.71 13.53 1.79
CA VAL A 21 -4.91 12.68 1.89
C VAL A 21 -4.61 11.36 2.61
N VAL A 22 -4.35 11.39 3.91
CA VAL A 22 -3.98 10.19 4.70
C VAL A 22 -5.13 9.77 5.61
N PRO A 23 -5.72 8.57 5.43
CA PRO A 23 -6.79 8.07 6.29
C PRO A 23 -6.44 8.12 7.78
N SER A 24 -7.41 8.50 8.62
CA SER A 24 -7.21 8.73 10.06
C SER A 24 -6.84 7.47 10.85
N CYS A 25 -7.20 6.28 10.35
CA CYS A 25 -6.86 4.99 10.94
C CYS A 25 -5.38 4.59 10.79
N GLN A 26 -4.62 5.30 9.96
CA GLN A 26 -3.19 5.06 9.77
C GLN A 26 -2.39 5.69 10.92
N LYS A 27 -1.36 5.02 11.41
CA LYS A 27 -0.54 5.44 12.54
C LYS A 27 0.77 6.08 12.11
N LYS A 28 1.37 6.89 12.98
CA LYS A 28 2.74 7.40 12.77
C LYS A 28 3.78 6.39 13.24
N SER A 29 5.01 6.53 12.73
CA SER A 29 6.18 5.75 13.11
C SER A 29 6.08 4.24 12.82
N VAL A 30 5.17 3.84 11.93
CA VAL A 30 5.03 2.45 11.46
C VAL A 30 5.56 2.34 10.03
N PHE A 31 6.32 1.28 9.77
CA PHE A 31 6.78 0.97 8.43
C PHE A 31 5.60 0.81 7.48
N SER A 32 5.60 1.61 6.41
CA SER A 32 4.45 1.76 5.51
C SER A 32 4.84 1.47 4.07
N VAL A 33 4.02 0.69 3.37
CA VAL A 33 4.19 0.32 1.95
C VAL A 33 2.95 0.77 1.19
N GLY A 34 3.13 1.47 0.08
CA GLY A 34 2.02 1.87 -0.79
C GLY A 34 1.76 0.86 -1.90
N ALA A 35 0.53 0.80 -2.40
CA ALA A 35 0.21 0.12 -3.65
C ALA A 35 -0.57 1.03 -4.60
N LEU A 36 -0.33 0.85 -5.89
CA LEU A 36 -1.11 1.45 -6.96
C LEU A 36 -1.73 0.33 -7.79
N ASP A 37 -3.05 0.20 -7.69
CA ASP A 37 -3.81 -0.89 -8.30
C ASP A 37 -4.68 -0.38 -9.44
N ASN A 38 -4.73 -1.16 -10.51
CA ASN A 38 -5.65 -0.93 -11.62
C ASN A 38 -7.02 -1.55 -11.30
N LEU A 39 -8.05 -0.73 -11.20
CA LEU A 39 -9.42 -1.18 -11.00
C LEU A 39 -10.05 -1.39 -12.38
N ASP A 40 -9.84 -2.58 -12.95
CA ASP A 40 -10.36 -2.93 -14.27
C ASP A 40 -11.86 -3.26 -14.24
N HIS A 41 -12.57 -2.73 -15.23
CA HIS A 41 -13.92 -3.17 -15.55
C HIS A 41 -13.81 -4.35 -16.53
N ASN A 42 -14.29 -5.53 -16.13
CA ASN A 42 -14.40 -6.67 -17.03
C ASN A 42 -15.85 -6.82 -17.53
N PRO A 43 -16.18 -6.36 -18.74
CA PRO A 43 -17.55 -6.39 -19.28
C PRO A 43 -18.08 -7.80 -19.57
N SER A 44 -17.23 -8.85 -19.50
CA SER A 44 -17.68 -10.25 -19.71
C SER A 44 -18.38 -10.86 -18.49
N TYR A 45 -18.42 -10.17 -17.34
CA TYR A 45 -19.12 -10.61 -16.15
C TYR A 45 -20.52 -9.98 -16.11
N MET A 46 -21.58 -10.78 -16.00
CA MET A 46 -22.98 -10.30 -16.00
C MET A 46 -23.31 -9.31 -14.86
N MET A 47 -22.50 -9.24 -13.81
CA MET A 47 -22.63 -8.26 -12.71
C MET A 47 -21.72 -7.03 -12.86
N ALA A 48 -20.91 -6.95 -13.92
CA ALA A 48 -19.91 -5.89 -14.09
C ALA A 48 -20.46 -4.61 -14.75
N ALA A 49 -21.68 -4.60 -15.30
CA ALA A 49 -22.20 -3.48 -16.09
C ALA A 49 -22.20 -2.10 -15.38
N SER A 50 -22.05 -2.06 -14.05
CA SER A 50 -21.93 -0.84 -13.24
C SER A 50 -20.65 -0.77 -12.39
N SER A 51 -19.63 -1.62 -12.63
CA SER A 51 -18.42 -1.60 -11.82
C SER A 51 -17.53 -0.42 -12.18
N PHE A 52 -17.05 0.30 -11.15
CA PHE A 52 -16.11 1.41 -11.29
C PHE A 52 -14.85 0.98 -12.04
N HIS A 53 -14.43 1.78 -13.02
CA HIS A 53 -13.14 1.65 -13.69
C HIS A 53 -12.25 2.82 -13.29
N GLY A 54 -11.02 2.54 -12.87
CA GLY A 54 -10.11 3.59 -12.46
C GLY A 54 -8.87 3.09 -11.75
N THR A 55 -8.39 3.87 -10.79
CA THR A 55 -7.17 3.57 -10.02
C THR A 55 -7.44 3.62 -8.52
N GLY A 56 -6.91 2.63 -7.81
CA GLY A 56 -6.85 2.61 -6.35
C GLY A 56 -5.44 2.92 -5.87
N ILE A 57 -5.33 3.72 -4.80
CA ILE A 57 -4.09 3.92 -4.05
C ILE A 57 -4.31 3.41 -2.64
N SER A 58 -3.52 2.44 -2.21
CA SER A 58 -3.61 1.84 -0.88
C SER A 58 -2.32 2.08 -0.09
N LEU A 59 -2.42 2.14 1.23
CA LEU A 59 -1.28 2.14 2.14
C LEU A 59 -1.44 1.02 3.16
N PHE A 60 -0.39 0.23 3.31
CA PHE A 60 -0.29 -0.90 4.24
C PHE A 60 0.75 -0.55 5.30
N GLN A 61 0.39 -0.65 6.57
CA GLN A 61 1.34 -0.50 7.67
C GLN A 61 1.57 -1.84 8.34
N LEU A 62 2.82 -2.10 8.68
CA LEU A 62 3.27 -3.35 9.29
C LEU A 62 3.72 -3.06 10.74
N PRO A 63 2.78 -2.92 11.69
CA PRO A 63 3.12 -2.77 13.10
C PRO A 63 3.70 -4.08 13.65
N THR A 64 4.54 -3.95 14.67
CA THR A 64 5.02 -5.09 15.45
C THR A 64 4.67 -4.89 16.92
N ILE A 65 4.80 -5.93 17.75
CA ILE A 65 4.64 -5.77 19.21
C ILE A 65 5.63 -4.73 19.75
N SER A 66 6.86 -4.73 19.24
CA SER A 66 7.92 -3.79 19.63
C SER A 66 7.73 -2.38 19.09
N ASN A 67 6.97 -2.21 18.01
CA ASN A 67 6.63 -0.93 17.42
C ASN A 67 5.17 -0.93 16.90
N PRO A 68 4.19 -0.73 17.79
CA PRO A 68 2.77 -0.71 17.43
C PRO A 68 2.33 0.57 16.71
N GLY A 69 3.22 1.58 16.64
CA GLY A 69 2.93 2.90 16.09
C GLY A 69 2.27 3.86 17.05
N GLU A 70 2.18 5.12 16.62
CA GLU A 70 1.51 6.19 17.34
C GLU A 70 0.14 6.49 16.71
N GLU A 71 -0.92 6.39 17.51
CA GLU A 71 -2.27 6.74 17.09
C GLU A 71 -2.34 8.23 16.72
N ARG A 72 -3.09 8.52 15.66
CA ARG A 72 -3.38 9.90 15.29
C ARG A 72 -4.57 10.41 16.11
N PRO A 73 -4.68 11.72 16.38
CA PRO A 73 -5.82 12.28 17.08
C PRO A 73 -7.13 11.93 16.38
N PRO A 74 -8.19 11.56 17.12
CA PRO A 74 -9.50 11.27 16.54
C PRO A 74 -10.04 12.50 15.79
N VAL A 75 -10.89 12.27 14.80
CA VAL A 75 -11.51 13.36 14.05
C VAL A 75 -12.75 13.86 14.81
N ALA A 76 -12.89 15.18 14.96
CA ALA A 76 -14.06 15.79 15.57
C ALA A 76 -15.17 15.95 14.54
N LEU A 77 -16.39 15.56 14.90
CA LEU A 77 -17.56 15.77 14.04
C LEU A 77 -18.03 17.23 14.12
N PRO A 78 -18.15 17.94 12.98
CA PRO A 78 -18.68 19.30 12.96
C PRO A 78 -20.18 19.30 13.25
N PRO A 79 -20.76 20.43 13.67
CA PRO A 79 -22.20 20.53 13.90
C PRO A 79 -23.05 20.33 12.63
N GLN A 80 -22.48 20.62 11.45
CA GLN A 80 -23.10 20.41 10.14
C GLN A 80 -22.04 19.99 9.12
N GLY A 81 -22.41 19.11 8.19
CA GLY A 81 -21.55 18.74 7.06
C GLY A 81 -21.59 19.78 5.95
N THR A 82 -20.44 20.16 5.42
CA THR A 82 -20.30 21.16 4.35
C THR A 82 -19.85 20.56 3.02
N GLY A 83 -19.54 19.26 2.98
CA GLY A 83 -19.47 18.49 1.74
C GLY A 83 -18.19 17.68 1.53
N HIS A 84 -18.02 17.25 0.29
CA HIS A 84 -17.09 16.22 -0.18
C HIS A 84 -16.08 16.82 -1.16
N ALA A 85 -15.08 17.55 -0.65
CA ALA A 85 -14.02 18.13 -1.47
C ALA A 85 -12.66 17.63 -1.02
N LEU A 86 -11.95 16.97 -1.93
CA LEU A 86 -10.56 16.57 -1.70
C LEU A 86 -9.63 17.74 -2.04
N PRO A 87 -8.45 17.81 -1.40
CA PRO A 87 -7.42 18.78 -1.76
C PRO A 87 -7.09 18.72 -3.26
N GLU A 88 -6.97 19.87 -3.91
CA GLU A 88 -6.77 19.98 -5.37
C GLU A 88 -5.53 19.21 -5.85
N GLU A 89 -4.44 19.26 -5.08
CA GLU A 89 -3.20 18.55 -5.39
C GLU A 89 -3.36 17.02 -5.41
N TYR A 90 -4.33 16.49 -4.66
CA TYR A 90 -4.67 15.07 -4.70
C TYR A 90 -5.70 14.78 -5.80
N ALA A 91 -6.73 15.61 -5.95
CA ALA A 91 -7.81 15.34 -6.90
C ALA A 91 -7.38 15.49 -8.37
N THR A 92 -6.30 16.24 -8.65
CA THR A 92 -5.90 16.60 -10.01
C THR A 92 -4.68 15.80 -10.47
N VAL A 93 -4.86 14.98 -11.51
CA VAL A 93 -3.78 14.24 -12.17
C VAL A 93 -3.21 15.10 -13.31
N TYR A 94 -2.10 15.78 -13.03
CA TYR A 94 -1.45 16.64 -14.02
C TYR A 94 -0.74 15.84 -15.12
N PRO A 95 -0.74 16.30 -16.39
CA PRO A 95 0.04 15.70 -17.47
C PRO A 95 1.53 15.61 -17.14
N VAL A 96 2.18 14.55 -17.61
CA VAL A 96 3.62 14.31 -17.39
C VAL A 96 4.30 13.99 -18.72
N GLU A 97 5.44 14.63 -18.97
CA GLU A 97 6.32 14.25 -20.07
C GLU A 97 7.04 12.94 -19.73
N SER A 98 6.89 11.92 -20.58
CA SER A 98 7.52 10.62 -20.37
C SER A 98 8.87 10.57 -21.11
N ASN A 99 9.96 10.24 -20.42
CA ASN A 99 11.23 9.97 -21.11
C ASN A 99 11.26 8.51 -21.57
N THR A 100 10.79 8.26 -22.78
CA THR A 100 10.72 6.92 -23.38
C THR A 100 12.06 6.40 -23.89
N SER A 101 13.11 7.23 -23.89
CA SER A 101 14.39 6.87 -24.52
C SER A 101 15.29 6.00 -23.64
N LYS A 102 15.19 6.12 -22.30
CA LYS A 102 15.95 5.29 -21.36
C LYS A 102 15.35 5.34 -19.95
N ALA A 103 15.16 4.18 -19.32
CA ALA A 103 14.87 4.10 -17.90
C ALA A 103 16.02 4.71 -17.09
N LEU A 104 15.73 5.73 -16.30
CA LEU A 104 16.70 6.36 -15.42
C LEU A 104 16.62 5.67 -14.06
N VAL A 105 17.61 4.86 -13.72
CA VAL A 105 17.81 4.38 -12.36
C VAL A 105 18.74 5.39 -11.67
N PRO A 106 18.27 6.15 -10.66
CA PRO A 106 19.14 7.09 -9.96
C PRO A 106 20.34 6.33 -9.38
N ALA A 107 21.55 6.81 -9.64
CA ALA A 107 22.74 6.29 -8.98
C ALA A 107 22.59 6.54 -7.48
N ARG A 108 22.30 5.48 -6.71
CA ARG A 108 22.36 5.53 -5.25
C ARG A 108 23.62 4.84 -4.79
N ASP A 109 24.28 5.48 -3.83
CA ASP A 109 25.36 4.89 -3.07
C ASP A 109 24.76 3.79 -2.17
N MET A 110 24.60 2.60 -2.74
CA MET A 110 24.06 1.44 -2.06
C MET A 110 25.11 0.95 -1.09
N LYS A 111 25.03 1.42 0.16
CA LYS A 111 25.80 0.81 1.24
C LYS A 111 25.26 -0.58 1.45
N GLU A 112 26.15 -1.57 1.37
CA GLU A 112 25.81 -2.94 1.71
C GLU A 112 25.22 -2.94 3.11
N ILE A 113 23.97 -3.41 3.22
CA ILE A 113 23.35 -3.61 4.51
C ILE A 113 24.09 -4.79 5.14
N VAL A 114 25.04 -4.49 6.02
CA VAL A 114 25.72 -5.51 6.85
C VAL A 114 24.75 -5.94 7.95
N SER A 115 23.63 -6.56 7.56
CA SER A 115 22.74 -7.26 8.47
C SER A 115 23.01 -8.76 8.33
N CYS A 116 23.00 -9.47 9.46
CA CYS A 116 23.18 -10.91 9.46
C CYS A 116 21.92 -11.59 8.89
N MET A 117 21.86 -11.72 7.56
CA MET A 117 20.80 -12.45 6.87
C MET A 117 20.90 -13.97 7.06
N ALA A 118 21.91 -14.48 7.77
CA ALA A 118 22.14 -15.91 7.94
C ALA A 118 20.93 -16.62 8.58
N LYS A 119 20.27 -15.98 9.56
CA LYS A 119 19.07 -16.52 10.18
C LYS A 119 17.91 -16.61 9.19
N ALA A 120 17.67 -15.54 8.42
CA ALA A 120 16.61 -15.51 7.41
C ALA A 120 16.85 -16.58 6.34
N LYS A 121 18.06 -16.63 5.76
CA LYS A 121 18.45 -17.64 4.76
C LYS A 121 18.25 -19.08 5.27
N ARG A 122 18.69 -19.36 6.50
CA ARG A 122 18.46 -20.68 7.12
C ARG A 122 16.97 -21.00 7.24
N SER A 123 16.15 -20.01 7.61
CA SER A 123 14.71 -20.20 7.70
C SER A 123 14.09 -20.53 6.33
N GLU A 124 14.55 -19.88 5.26
CA GLU A 124 14.11 -20.19 3.88
C GLU A 124 14.54 -21.59 3.46
N GLU A 125 15.78 -21.99 3.75
CA GLU A 125 16.28 -23.34 3.49
C GLU A 125 15.46 -24.41 4.23
N GLN A 126 15.10 -24.14 5.49
CA GLN A 126 14.25 -25.02 6.28
C GLN A 126 12.85 -25.19 5.67
N TRP A 127 12.25 -24.11 5.18
CA TRP A 127 10.97 -24.18 4.47
C TRP A 127 11.10 -25.05 3.21
N VAL A 128 12.12 -24.83 2.38
CA VAL A 128 12.33 -25.60 1.15
C VAL A 128 12.48 -27.10 1.45
N VAL A 129 13.30 -27.46 2.44
CA VAL A 129 13.47 -28.87 2.85
C VAL A 129 12.15 -29.45 3.34
N HIS A 130 11.45 -28.76 4.24
CA HIS A 130 10.16 -29.21 4.75
C HIS A 130 9.12 -29.42 3.64
N SER A 131 8.99 -28.47 2.71
CA SER A 131 8.05 -28.57 1.60
C SER A 131 8.40 -29.71 0.65
N LEU A 132 9.69 -29.93 0.36
CA LEU A 132 10.11 -31.05 -0.50
C LEU A 132 9.81 -32.41 0.14
N GLU A 133 10.16 -32.59 1.41
CA GLU A 133 9.87 -33.82 2.15
C GLU A 133 8.37 -34.12 2.18
N LYS A 134 7.54 -33.09 2.37
CA LYS A 134 6.09 -33.22 2.40
C LYS A 134 5.45 -33.46 1.04
N LEU A 135 6.07 -33.01 -0.05
CA LEU A 135 5.61 -33.28 -1.40
C LEU A 135 5.90 -34.73 -1.84
N ASP A 136 6.87 -35.39 -1.21
CA ASP A 136 7.17 -36.81 -1.42
C ASP A 136 6.24 -37.76 -0.64
N GLU A 137 5.42 -37.25 0.29
CA GLU A 137 4.40 -38.02 1.01
C GLU A 137 3.15 -38.26 0.14
N GLU A 138 2.50 -39.44 0.28
CA GLU A 138 1.33 -39.81 -0.54
C GLU A 138 0.07 -38.97 -0.26
N SER A 139 0.02 -38.25 0.87
CA SER A 139 -1.15 -37.46 1.25
C SER A 139 -0.77 -36.22 2.05
N VAL A 140 -1.36 -35.08 1.70
CA VAL A 140 -1.30 -33.84 2.48
C VAL A 140 -2.50 -33.77 3.41
N THR A 141 -2.26 -33.44 4.68
CA THR A 141 -3.27 -33.27 5.73
C THR A 141 -3.52 -31.79 6.03
N SER A 142 -4.63 -31.49 6.71
CA SER A 142 -4.99 -30.10 7.05
C SER A 142 -4.03 -29.41 8.02
N GLY A 143 -3.12 -30.15 8.67
CA GLY A 143 -2.11 -29.61 9.57
C GLY A 143 -0.77 -29.30 8.90
N ASP A 144 -0.58 -29.70 7.64
CA ASP A 144 0.70 -29.50 6.96
C ASP A 144 0.87 -28.04 6.50
N THR A 145 2.03 -27.46 6.81
CA THR A 145 2.34 -26.05 6.56
C THR A 145 3.19 -25.89 5.30
N LEU A 146 2.65 -26.35 4.17
CA LEU A 146 3.36 -26.34 2.86
C LEU A 146 3.60 -24.93 2.31
N ALA A 147 2.59 -24.06 2.44
CA ALA A 147 2.70 -22.70 1.94
C ALA A 147 3.74 -21.92 2.75
N TRP A 148 4.58 -21.12 2.07
CA TRP A 148 5.61 -20.29 2.69
C TRP A 148 5.10 -19.55 3.93
N ALA A 149 3.98 -18.82 3.77
CA ALA A 149 3.38 -18.05 4.86
C ALA A 149 2.93 -18.94 6.03
N ALA A 150 2.36 -20.12 5.76
CA ALA A 150 1.91 -21.05 6.79
C ALA A 150 3.10 -21.64 7.57
N PHE A 151 4.17 -22.02 6.87
CA PHE A 151 5.40 -22.52 7.50
C PHE A 151 6.00 -21.49 8.44
N HIS A 152 6.24 -20.27 7.94
CA HIS A 152 6.86 -19.22 8.74
C HIS A 152 5.95 -18.75 9.87
N ALA A 153 4.63 -18.67 9.68
CA ALA A 153 3.68 -18.36 10.75
C ALA A 153 3.69 -19.45 11.84
N SER A 154 3.79 -20.74 11.48
CA SER A 154 3.86 -21.83 12.47
C SER A 154 5.16 -21.82 13.30
N ALA A 155 6.22 -21.19 12.78
CA ALA A 155 7.50 -21.05 13.46
C ALA A 155 7.62 -19.73 14.27
N GLN A 156 6.66 -18.81 14.13
CA GLN A 156 6.62 -17.58 14.91
C GLN A 156 6.21 -17.87 16.36
N THR A 157 6.90 -17.23 17.29
CA THR A 157 6.64 -17.34 18.74
C THR A 157 5.83 -16.18 19.28
N GLU A 158 5.77 -15.09 18.54
CA GLU A 158 5.04 -13.87 18.85
C GLU A 158 4.11 -13.55 17.70
N GLU A 159 2.85 -13.20 18.02
CA GLU A 159 1.87 -12.76 17.04
C GLU A 159 1.94 -11.24 16.92
N ASP A 160 2.57 -10.77 15.85
CA ASP A 160 2.55 -9.34 15.52
C ASP A 160 1.12 -8.88 15.21
N PRO A 161 0.78 -7.60 15.49
CA PRO A 161 -0.55 -7.07 15.19
C PRO A 161 -0.84 -7.13 13.68
N PRO A 162 -2.13 -7.26 13.30
CA PRO A 162 -2.50 -7.30 11.89
C PRO A 162 -2.11 -6.00 11.17
N SER A 163 -1.80 -6.11 9.88
CA SER A 163 -1.46 -4.96 9.05
C SER A 163 -2.62 -3.97 8.96
N LEU A 164 -2.32 -2.68 9.11
CA LEU A 164 -3.31 -1.62 8.91
C LEU A 164 -3.37 -1.24 7.45
N THR A 165 -4.46 -1.60 6.79
CA THR A 165 -4.67 -1.33 5.37
C THR A 165 -5.69 -0.20 5.21
N ALA A 166 -5.37 0.80 4.40
CA ALA A 166 -6.34 1.83 4.05
C ALA A 166 -6.26 2.17 2.56
N LEU A 167 -7.42 2.07 1.90
CA LEU A 167 -7.64 2.57 0.55
C LEU A 167 -7.94 4.07 0.60
N ARG A 168 -7.37 4.83 -0.33
CA ARG A 168 -7.62 6.27 -0.49
C ARG A 168 -8.78 6.53 -1.46
N PRO A 169 -9.30 7.77 -1.53
CA PRO A 169 -10.30 8.12 -2.53
C PRO A 169 -9.84 7.73 -3.93
N LEU A 170 -10.75 7.11 -4.68
CA LEU A 170 -10.48 6.51 -5.99
C LEU A 170 -10.34 7.57 -7.09
N PHE A 171 -9.61 7.22 -8.13
CA PHE A 171 -9.43 8.02 -9.34
C PHE A 171 -10.15 7.39 -10.52
N TYR A 172 -10.80 8.19 -11.35
CA TYR A 172 -11.41 7.71 -12.61
C TYR A 172 -10.35 7.46 -13.69
N GLU A 173 -9.19 8.10 -13.56
CA GLU A 173 -8.04 7.89 -14.40
C GLU A 173 -7.61 6.43 -14.36
N LYS A 174 -7.31 5.86 -15.52
CA LYS A 174 -6.79 4.50 -15.64
C LYS A 174 -5.36 4.44 -15.09
N ALA A 175 -5.05 3.38 -14.33
CA ALA A 175 -3.73 3.23 -13.71
C ALA A 175 -2.61 3.13 -14.74
N ALA A 176 -2.88 2.52 -15.90
CA ALA A 176 -1.96 2.39 -17.03
C ALA A 176 -1.76 3.70 -17.82
N ASN A 177 -1.66 4.83 -17.12
CA ASN A 177 -1.33 6.16 -17.63
C ASN A 177 -0.11 6.68 -16.87
N THR A 178 0.92 7.13 -17.59
CA THR A 178 2.14 7.65 -16.99
C THR A 178 1.91 8.80 -16.00
N ALA A 179 0.97 9.70 -16.30
CA ALA A 179 0.59 10.78 -15.40
C ALA A 179 0.00 10.25 -14.08
N MET A 180 -0.85 9.23 -14.17
CA MET A 180 -1.46 8.59 -13.00
C MET A 180 -0.43 7.82 -12.17
N VAL A 181 0.52 7.14 -12.82
CA VAL A 181 1.61 6.43 -12.13
C VAL A 181 2.49 7.42 -11.35
N LYS A 182 2.92 8.51 -12.00
CA LYS A 182 3.68 9.58 -11.34
C LYS A 182 2.89 10.18 -10.17
N HIS A 183 1.61 10.48 -10.39
CA HIS A 183 0.74 11.01 -9.34
C HIS A 183 0.65 10.05 -8.15
N GLY A 184 0.43 8.75 -8.40
CA GLY A 184 0.41 7.73 -7.37
C GLY A 184 1.73 7.62 -6.59
N MET A 185 2.87 7.70 -7.27
CA MET A 185 4.19 7.73 -6.63
C MET A 185 4.36 8.94 -5.71
N ASP A 186 3.92 10.13 -6.14
CA ASP A 186 3.98 11.34 -5.33
C ASP A 186 3.06 11.27 -4.10
N VAL A 187 1.82 10.82 -4.27
CA VAL A 187 0.86 10.63 -3.17
C VAL A 187 1.41 9.66 -2.12
N ILE A 188 1.97 8.52 -2.55
CA ILE A 188 2.56 7.53 -1.64
C ILE A 188 3.80 8.11 -0.95
N ARG A 189 4.68 8.79 -1.68
CA ARG A 189 5.87 9.45 -1.12
C ARG A 189 5.49 10.45 -0.04
N GLN A 190 4.53 11.32 -0.32
CA GLN A 190 4.03 12.32 0.61
C GLN A 190 3.44 11.67 1.87
N ALA A 191 2.58 10.66 1.69
CA ALA A 191 1.98 9.94 2.79
C ALA A 191 3.00 9.24 3.71
N VAL A 192 3.97 8.54 3.11
CA VAL A 192 5.04 7.86 3.87
C VAL A 192 5.90 8.89 4.59
N THR A 193 6.24 10.01 3.93
CA THR A 193 7.03 11.09 4.56
C THR A 193 6.31 11.69 5.76
N PHE A 194 4.98 11.87 5.66
CA PHE A 194 4.16 12.39 6.75
C PHE A 194 4.03 11.41 7.92
N LEU A 195 3.77 10.12 7.63
CA LEU A 195 3.54 9.12 8.67
C LEU A 195 4.83 8.61 9.30
N ASN A 196 5.90 8.47 8.53
CA ASN A 196 7.17 7.91 8.98
C ASN A 196 8.36 8.71 8.40
N PRO A 197 8.65 9.90 8.95
CA PRO A 197 9.75 10.73 8.50
C PRO A 197 11.08 9.97 8.44
N GLY A 198 11.78 10.06 7.32
CA GLY A 198 13.05 9.36 7.08
C GLY A 198 12.91 7.95 6.48
N GLN A 199 11.70 7.38 6.43
CA GLN A 199 11.48 6.15 5.69
C GLN A 199 11.60 6.41 4.17
N VAL A 200 12.31 5.53 3.47
CA VAL A 200 12.26 5.49 2.00
C VAL A 200 10.86 5.00 1.58
N PRO A 201 10.12 5.75 0.75
CA PRO A 201 8.83 5.28 0.23
C PRO A 201 9.01 4.03 -0.63
N ILE A 202 8.15 3.05 -0.39
CA ILE A 202 8.09 1.80 -1.16
C ILE A 202 6.71 1.71 -1.78
N ILE A 203 6.67 1.35 -3.06
CA ILE A 203 5.45 1.18 -3.83
C ILE A 203 5.45 -0.23 -4.45
N THR A 204 4.31 -0.90 -4.38
CA THR A 204 4.03 -2.14 -5.10
C THR A 204 3.04 -1.86 -6.21
N VAL A 205 3.33 -2.33 -7.42
CA VAL A 205 2.48 -2.15 -8.59
C VAL A 205 2.58 -3.38 -9.49
N ASP A 206 1.57 -3.60 -10.33
CA ASP A 206 1.61 -4.65 -11.35
C ASP A 206 2.73 -4.43 -12.37
N GLN A 207 3.15 -5.49 -13.07
CA GLN A 207 4.26 -5.46 -14.01
C GLN A 207 4.12 -4.38 -15.11
N ALA A 208 2.91 -4.18 -15.63
CA ALA A 208 2.65 -3.16 -16.64
C ALA A 208 2.85 -1.74 -16.06
N LEU A 209 2.35 -1.49 -14.85
CA LEU A 209 2.52 -0.21 -14.15
C LEU A 209 3.97 0.01 -13.74
N PHE A 210 4.69 -1.03 -13.33
CA PHE A 210 6.12 -0.96 -13.01
C PHE A 210 6.95 -0.51 -14.21
N THR A 211 6.54 -0.90 -15.43
CA THR A 211 7.20 -0.45 -16.65
C THR A 211 7.02 1.05 -16.85
N LEU A 212 5.82 1.58 -16.63
CA LEU A 212 5.53 3.02 -16.66
C LEU A 212 6.27 3.79 -15.56
N ALA A 213 6.32 3.23 -14.35
CA ALA A 213 6.98 3.85 -13.19
C ALA A 213 8.48 4.10 -13.41
N LYS A 214 9.14 3.33 -14.28
CA LYS A 214 10.55 3.54 -14.64
C LYS A 214 10.79 4.66 -15.67
N MET A 215 9.72 5.20 -16.25
CA MET A 215 9.76 6.23 -17.29
C MET A 215 9.42 7.64 -16.76
N VAL A 216 9.18 7.76 -15.44
CA VAL A 216 8.82 9.00 -14.72
C VAL A 216 9.87 9.38 -13.70
#